data_AF-A0A2T2R028-F1
#
_entry.id   AF-A0A2T2R028-F1
#
_cell.length_a   1.000
_cell.length_b   1.000
_cell.length_c   1.000
_cell.angle_alpha   90.00
_cell.angle_beta   90.00
_cell.angle_gamma   90.00
#
_symmetry.space_group_name_H-M   'P 1'
#
loop_
_entity.id
_entity.type
_entity.pdbx_description
1 polymer ?
#
loop_
_entity_poly.entity_id
_entity_poly.type
_entity_poly.pdbx_seq_one_letter_code
_entity_poly.pdbx_strand_id
1 'polypeptide(L)'
;MWGKISDNFEDYLEANRDLEKKVRQLGGRKVLYAHHYYPEDTFWEIYDQSDYQKLREKYHAEVFPDIYEKTVVTEDYNPSILAGFSHVFDKLLFG
;
A
#
# COMPACT_ATOMS: atom_id res chain seq x y z
N MET A 1 4.94 -4.84 -8.95
CA MET A 1 4.72 -4.52 -10.37
C MET A 1 3.82 -3.30 -10.45
N TRP A 2 3.96 -2.47 -11.47
CA TRP A 2 2.97 -1.43 -11.80
C TRP A 2 2.22 -1.89 -13.05
N GLY A 3 0.88 -1.93 -12.99
CA GLY A 3 0.02 -2.39 -14.09
C GLY A 3 -0.72 -3.70 -13.82
N LYS A 4 -1.85 -3.89 -14.50
CA LYS A 4 -2.70 -5.10 -14.40
C LYS A 4 -2.06 -6.25 -15.19
N ILE A 5 -1.88 -7.39 -14.53
CA ILE A 5 -1.46 -8.66 -15.17
C ILE A 5 -2.69 -9.44 -15.64
N SER A 6 -3.81 -9.34 -14.92
CA SER A 6 -5.13 -9.84 -15.31
C SER A 6 -6.23 -8.96 -14.69
N ASP A 7 -7.49 -9.20 -15.09
CA ASP A 7 -8.67 -8.57 -14.49
C ASP A 7 -9.07 -9.19 -13.14
N ASN A 8 -8.36 -10.23 -12.69
CA ASN A 8 -8.60 -10.88 -11.40
C ASN A 8 -7.61 -10.36 -10.35
N PHE A 9 -8.14 -9.81 -9.26
CA PHE A 9 -7.35 -9.28 -8.15
C PHE A 9 -6.47 -10.35 -7.49
N GLU A 10 -6.95 -11.58 -7.38
CA GLU A 10 -6.21 -12.66 -6.72
C GLU A 10 -4.95 -13.06 -7.48
N ASP A 11 -5.04 -13.16 -8.82
CA ASP A 11 -3.88 -13.47 -9.66
C ASP A 11 -2.80 -12.37 -9.53
N TYR A 12 -3.24 -11.11 -9.45
CA TYR A 12 -2.37 -9.96 -9.25
C TYR A 12 -1.70 -9.98 -7.87
N LEU A 13 -2.45 -10.32 -6.83
CA LEU A 13 -1.95 -10.44 -5.46
C LEU A 13 -0.89 -11.55 -5.37
N GLU A 14 -1.19 -12.74 -5.90
CA GLU A 14 -0.29 -13.89 -5.90
C GLU A 14 1.01 -13.57 -6.65
N ALA A 15 0.92 -13.06 -7.88
CA ALA A 15 2.09 -12.73 -8.69
C ALA A 15 3.01 -11.70 -8.01
N ASN A 16 2.45 -10.69 -7.33
CA ASN A 16 3.27 -9.72 -6.61
C ASN A 16 3.92 -10.33 -5.37
N ARG A 17 3.21 -11.18 -4.61
CA ARG A 17 3.76 -11.87 -3.43
C ARG A 17 4.91 -12.80 -3.82
N ASP A 18 4.78 -13.52 -4.94
CA ASP A 18 5.84 -14.38 -5.45
C ASP A 18 7.09 -13.60 -5.85
N LEU A 19 6.89 -12.47 -6.56
CA LEU A 19 7.99 -11.57 -6.89
C LEU A 19 8.67 -11.02 -5.63
N GLU A 20 7.89 -10.56 -4.67
CA GLU A 20 8.37 -10.02 -3.40
C GLU A 20 9.15 -11.06 -2.59
N LYS A 21 8.66 -12.30 -2.55
CA LYS A 21 9.35 -13.44 -1.94
C LYS A 21 10.67 -13.73 -2.65
N LYS A 22 10.69 -13.72 -3.98
CA LYS A 22 11.93 -13.94 -4.76
C LYS A 22 12.95 -12.83 -4.53
N VAL A 23 12.51 -11.57 -4.51
CA VAL A 23 13.36 -10.42 -4.21
C VAL A 23 14.00 -10.57 -2.83
N ARG A 24 13.22 -10.94 -1.81
CA ARG A 24 13.73 -11.20 -0.44
C ARG A 24 14.74 -12.35 -0.41
N GLN A 25 14.48 -13.46 -1.13
CA GLN A 25 15.42 -14.57 -1.25
C GLN A 25 16.78 -14.16 -1.84
N LEU A 26 16.80 -13.14 -2.70
CA LEU A 26 18.01 -12.60 -3.30
C LEU A 26 18.67 -11.49 -2.46
N GLY A 27 18.19 -11.27 -1.22
CA GLY A 27 18.69 -10.21 -0.33
C GLY A 27 18.21 -8.80 -0.69
N GLY A 28 17.27 -8.69 -1.63
CA GLY A 28 16.63 -7.43 -1.98
C GLY A 28 15.39 -7.15 -1.15
N ARG A 29 14.85 -5.94 -1.31
CA ARG A 29 13.53 -5.55 -0.80
C ARG A 29 12.89 -4.56 -1.74
N LYS A 30 11.56 -4.43 -1.64
CA LYS A 30 10.84 -3.39 -2.36
C LYS A 30 11.17 -2.01 -1.79
N VAL A 31 11.18 -0.98 -2.62
CA VAL A 31 11.26 0.40 -2.15
C VAL A 31 9.84 0.92 -1.97
N LEU A 32 9.56 1.53 -0.81
CA LEU A 32 8.24 2.02 -0.39
C LEU A 32 7.76 3.28 -1.15
N TYR A 33 8.30 3.52 -2.34
CA TYR A 33 7.67 4.39 -3.34
C TYR A 33 6.50 3.68 -4.04
N ALA A 34 6.56 2.35 -4.15
CA ALA A 34 5.50 1.54 -4.72
C ALA A 34 4.69 0.85 -3.61
N HIS A 35 3.45 0.48 -3.93
CA HIS A 35 2.64 -0.40 -3.08
C HIS A 35 3.35 -1.73 -2.79
N HIS A 36 3.01 -2.42 -1.70
CA HIS A 36 3.48 -3.77 -1.39
C HIS A 36 2.33 -4.73 -1.06
N TYR A 37 2.64 -6.04 -1.04
CA TYR A 37 1.66 -7.12 -0.83
C TYR A 37 2.04 -8.06 0.31
N TYR A 38 3.10 -7.70 1.06
CA TYR A 38 3.53 -8.37 2.28
C TYR A 38 2.41 -8.43 3.32
N PRO A 39 2.21 -9.60 3.96
CA PRO A 39 1.62 -9.66 5.29
C PRO A 39 2.36 -8.73 6.26
N GLU A 40 1.66 -8.18 7.25
CA GLU A 40 2.20 -7.16 8.16
C GLU A 40 3.43 -7.63 8.95
N ASP A 41 3.38 -8.86 9.48
CA ASP A 41 4.51 -9.48 10.17
C ASP A 41 5.76 -9.54 9.27
N THR A 42 5.59 -10.00 8.03
CA THR A 42 6.65 -10.09 7.03
C THR A 42 7.19 -8.70 6.65
N PHE A 43 6.32 -7.69 6.59
CA PHE A 43 6.73 -6.31 6.33
C PHE A 43 7.67 -5.80 7.43
N TRP A 44 7.31 -5.98 8.71
CA TRP A 44 8.12 -5.53 9.83
C TRP A 44 9.37 -6.40 10.07
N GLU A 45 9.46 -7.59 9.48
CA GLU A 45 10.73 -8.32 9.35
C GLU A 45 11.68 -7.72 8.29
N ILE A 46 11.17 -6.92 7.34
CA ILE A 46 11.96 -6.28 6.27
C ILE A 46 12.36 -4.85 6.66
N TYR A 47 11.49 -4.16 7.39
CA TYR A 47 11.66 -2.77 7.82
C TYR A 47 11.61 -2.67 9.34
N ASP A 48 12.56 -1.95 9.93
CA ASP A 48 12.65 -1.84 11.39
C ASP A 48 11.45 -1.05 11.96
N GLN A 49 10.51 -1.78 12.57
CA GLN A 49 9.33 -1.20 13.20
C GLN A 49 9.69 -0.35 14.43
N SER A 50 10.69 -0.75 15.21
CA SER A 50 11.04 -0.10 16.47
C SER A 50 11.56 1.30 16.24
N ASP A 51 12.53 1.44 15.33
CA ASP A 51 13.10 2.74 14.99
C ASP A 51 12.08 3.63 14.26
N TYR A 52 11.21 3.04 13.44
CA TYR A 52 10.11 3.75 12.82
C TYR A 52 9.11 4.33 13.85
N GLN A 53 8.69 3.53 14.83
CA GLN A 53 7.75 3.99 15.87
C GLN A 53 8.34 5.09 16.75
N LYS A 54 9.62 4.97 17.16
CA LYS A 54 10.32 6.04 17.90
C LYS A 54 10.30 7.37 17.16
N LEU A 55 10.47 7.34 15.83
CA LEU A 55 10.41 8.55 15.01
C LEU A 55 9.00 9.12 14.92
N ARG A 56 7.97 8.26 14.81
CA ARG A 56 6.57 8.71 14.81
C ARG A 56 6.20 9.42 16.11
N GLU A 57 6.56 8.83 17.24
CA GLU A 57 6.31 9.40 18.57
C GLU A 57 7.02 10.76 18.72
N LYS A 58 8.31 10.82 18.34
CA LYS A 58 9.12 12.05 18.44
C LYS A 58 8.51 13.24 17.69
N TYR A 59 7.84 12.98 16.57
CA TYR A 59 7.27 14.01 15.71
C TYR A 59 5.75 14.09 15.76
N HIS A 60 5.11 13.41 16.72
CA HIS A 60 3.66 13.39 16.91
C HIS A 60 2.89 12.97 15.64
N ALA A 61 3.40 11.96 14.95
CA ALA A 61 2.86 11.48 13.67
C ALA A 61 1.76 10.42 13.84
N GLU A 62 1.34 10.09 15.06
CA GLU A 62 0.31 9.08 15.38
C GLU A 62 -1.06 9.43 14.81
N VAL A 63 -1.28 10.71 14.49
CA VAL A 63 -2.50 11.20 13.82
C VAL A 63 -2.62 10.72 12.36
N PHE A 64 -1.52 10.29 11.75
CA PHE A 64 -1.48 9.81 10.37
C PHE A 64 -1.45 8.29 10.35
N PRO A 65 -2.00 7.65 9.30
CA PRO A 65 -1.76 6.24 9.05
C PRO A 65 -0.27 5.92 9.06
N ASP A 66 0.06 4.71 9.47
CA ASP A 66 1.44 4.25 9.42
C ASP A 66 1.87 3.91 7.99
N ILE A 67 3.16 3.60 7.80
CA ILE A 67 3.70 3.34 6.47
C ILE A 67 3.17 2.02 5.88
N TYR A 68 2.87 1.02 6.71
CA TYR A 68 2.26 -0.23 6.26
C TYR A 68 0.85 0.05 5.76
N GLU A 69 0.01 0.66 6.60
CA GLU A 69 -1.36 1.05 6.27
C GLU A 69 -1.44 1.90 5.00
N LYS A 70 -0.47 2.80 4.84
CA LYS A 70 -0.40 3.70 3.68
C LYS A 70 -0.03 2.99 2.36
N THR A 71 0.70 1.88 2.42
CA THR A 71 1.32 1.29 1.22
C THR A 71 0.89 -0.14 0.89
N VAL A 72 0.19 -0.82 1.80
CA VAL A 72 -0.41 -2.13 1.56
C VAL A 72 -1.56 -2.04 0.55
N VAL A 73 -1.67 -3.05 -0.31
CA VAL A 73 -2.86 -3.25 -1.15
C VAL A 73 -3.77 -4.27 -0.50
N THR A 74 -4.99 -3.85 -0.15
CA THR A 74 -6.02 -4.70 0.45
C THR A 74 -7.21 -4.95 -0.48
N GLU A 75 -7.38 -4.15 -1.52
CA GLU A 75 -8.51 -4.22 -2.45
C GLU A 75 -8.11 -3.85 -3.89
N ASP A 76 -8.92 -4.26 -4.88
CA ASP A 76 -8.70 -3.88 -6.28
C ASP A 76 -9.00 -2.39 -6.46
N TYR A 77 -7.98 -1.62 -6.84
CA TYR A 77 -8.14 -0.20 -7.13
C TYR A 77 -8.92 -0.04 -8.45
N ASN A 78 -10.22 0.18 -8.34
CA ASN A 78 -11.11 0.51 -9.44
C ASN A 78 -11.52 1.99 -9.39
N PRO A 79 -10.75 2.91 -10.01
CA PRO A 79 -11.10 4.32 -10.01
C PRO A 79 -12.37 4.55 -10.84
N SER A 80 -13.51 4.69 -10.17
CA SER A 80 -14.76 5.11 -10.81
C SER A 80 -14.72 6.60 -11.12
N ILE A 81 -14.54 6.93 -12.38
CA ILE A 81 -14.56 8.31 -12.89
C ILE A 81 -15.90 8.98 -12.54
N LEU A 82 -17.02 8.24 -12.62
CA LEU A 82 -18.35 8.75 -12.27
C LEU A 82 -18.49 9.06 -10.78
N ALA A 83 -17.93 8.23 -9.90
CA ALA A 83 -17.92 8.51 -8.46
C ALA A 83 -17.11 9.77 -8.14
N GLY A 84 -15.97 9.96 -8.82
CA GLY A 84 -15.17 11.18 -8.72
C GLY A 84 -15.94 12.43 -9.15
N PHE A 85 -16.66 12.38 -10.28
CA PHE A 85 -17.48 13.50 -10.74
C PHE A 85 -18.66 13.80 -9.81
N SER A 86 -19.37 12.79 -9.29
CA SER A 86 -20.47 12.98 -8.33
C SER A 86 -19.98 13.69 -7.08
N HIS A 87 -18.84 13.25 -6.52
CA HIS A 87 -18.27 13.86 -5.32
C HIS A 87 -17.90 15.34 -5.51
N VAL A 88 -17.37 15.71 -6.68
CA VAL A 88 -17.06 17.11 -7.01
C VAL A 88 -18.33 17.93 -7.20
N PHE A 89 -19.34 17.38 -7.87
CA PHE A 89 -20.63 18.05 -8.09
C PHE A 89 -21.38 18.31 -6.78
N ASP A 90 -21.47 17.30 -5.90
CA ASP A 90 -22.13 17.42 -4.61
C ASP A 90 -21.47 18.48 -3.73
N LYS A 91 -20.14 18.56 -3.77
CA LYS A 91 -19.36 19.56 -3.03
C LYS A 91 -19.49 20.99 -3.58
N LEU A 92 -19.87 21.15 -4.84
CA LEU A 92 -20.11 22.46 -5.49
C LEU A 92 -21.53 22.99 -5.29
N LEU A 93 -22.52 22.10 -5.15
CA LEU A 93 -23.93 22.48 -5.00
C LEU A 93 -24.38 22.56 -3.54
N PHE A 94 -23.76 21.79 -2.65
CA PHE A 94 -24.19 21.65 -1.26
C PHE A 94 -23.09 21.96 -0.22
N GLY A 95 -21.94 22.49 -0.66
CA GLY A 95 -20.88 23.04 0.20
C GLY A 95 -20.92 24.57 0.21
#